data_AF-A0A954Y103-F1
#
_entry.id   AF-A0A954Y103-F1
#
_cell.length_a   1.000
_cell.length_b   1.000
_cell.length_c   1.000
_cell.angle_alpha   90.00
_cell.angle_beta   90.00
_cell.angle_gamma   90.00
#
_symmetry.space_group_name_H-M   'P 1'
#
loop_
_entity.id
_entity.type
_entity.pdbx_description
1 polymer ?
#
loop_
_entity_poly.entity_id
_entity_poly.type
_entity_poly.pdbx_seq_one_letter_code
_entity_poly.pdbx_strand_id
1 'polypeptide(L)'
;GGLWADYERTEAGGLMPGSPRNHQTNIPGLYAIGECDYQYHGGNRLGANSLLSCIFTGLFVAPGIQNLLGSLKDSAGDEKYDQLHRGERAKKQMEHDDLLKREGGRENPYLIHQQLGDVMTKAATVVRRNEQLTEAVGIVDDLCERAQSCSLSDTGNWTNQNVLFTKSLLDMFPIAKAILKGALARDECRGAHYKPDFSMPGIDSDDPAEHKRQAEAWCDAFEEKNRKWLKSTVASFDKDGTPQLTYEDVDVSLIPPRPRLYGLVGAEIIEETWKAREAKRTANGAAAKTAAVSAS
;
A
#
# COMPACT_ATOMS: atom_id res chain seq x y z
N GLY A 1 0.42 -3.41 -1.63
CA GLY A 1 -0.24 -2.10 -1.71
C GLY A 1 -1.63 -2.31 -2.27
N GLY A 2 -2.53 -1.36 -2.07
CA GLY A 2 -3.93 -1.47 -2.47
C GLY A 2 -4.76 -0.43 -1.73
N LEU A 3 -6.08 -0.49 -1.92
CA LEU A 3 -7.05 0.26 -1.15
C LEU A 3 -6.99 -0.18 0.31
N TRP A 4 -7.15 0.81 1.20
CA TRP A 4 -7.33 0.55 2.62
C TRP A 4 -8.66 -0.18 2.83
N ALA A 5 -8.64 -1.19 3.68
CA ALA A 5 -9.79 -1.98 4.04
C ALA A 5 -9.68 -2.41 5.51
N ASP A 6 -10.79 -2.39 6.23
CA ASP A 6 -10.89 -2.71 7.64
C ASP A 6 -11.08 -4.22 7.87
N TYR A 7 -10.96 -4.65 9.12
CA TYR A 7 -11.36 -5.98 9.55
C TYR A 7 -11.74 -6.03 11.02
N GLU A 8 -12.55 -7.03 11.37
CA GLU A 8 -12.86 -7.32 12.77
C GLU A 8 -12.06 -8.53 13.24
N ARG A 9 -11.51 -8.43 14.45
CA ARG A 9 -10.66 -9.47 15.05
C ARG A 9 -11.45 -10.35 15.99
N THR A 10 -11.17 -11.64 15.93
CA THR A 10 -11.52 -12.58 17.01
C THR A 10 -10.56 -12.40 18.19
N GLU A 11 -10.92 -12.93 19.35
CA GLU A 11 -10.04 -12.97 20.52
C GLU A 11 -8.73 -13.74 20.24
N ALA A 12 -8.79 -14.74 19.35
CA ALA A 12 -7.61 -15.49 18.90
C ALA A 12 -6.75 -14.70 17.89
N GLY A 13 -7.16 -13.49 17.51
CA GLY A 13 -6.42 -12.57 16.64
C GLY A 13 -6.64 -12.77 15.14
N GLY A 14 -7.47 -13.73 14.72
CA GLY A 14 -7.86 -13.93 13.32
C GLY A 14 -9.04 -13.04 12.89
N LEU A 15 -9.45 -13.15 11.63
CA LEU A 15 -10.63 -12.44 11.11
C LEU A 15 -11.92 -13.02 11.71
N MET A 16 -12.86 -12.16 12.10
CA MET A 16 -14.17 -12.53 12.62
C MET A 16 -15.07 -13.04 11.49
N PRO A 17 -15.44 -14.34 11.44
CA PRO A 17 -16.30 -14.87 10.38
C PRO A 17 -17.65 -14.16 10.35
N GLY A 18 -18.12 -13.78 9.16
CA GLY A 18 -19.43 -13.14 8.98
C GLY A 18 -19.51 -11.68 9.45
N SER A 19 -18.41 -11.05 9.87
CA SER A 19 -18.40 -9.63 10.18
C SER A 19 -18.55 -8.78 8.90
N PRO A 20 -19.50 -7.83 8.86
CA PRO A 20 -19.59 -6.82 7.79
C PRO A 20 -18.36 -5.92 7.64
N ARG A 21 -17.51 -5.80 8.69
CA ARG A 21 -16.33 -4.93 8.66
C ARG A 21 -15.18 -5.52 7.85
N ASN A 22 -15.16 -6.82 7.65
CA ASN A 22 -14.07 -7.47 6.91
C ASN A 22 -14.01 -6.94 5.47
N HIS A 23 -12.85 -6.42 5.09
CA HIS A 23 -12.58 -5.83 3.79
C HIS A 23 -13.44 -4.62 3.41
N GLN A 24 -14.13 -4.01 4.36
CA GLN A 24 -14.87 -2.78 4.11
C GLN A 24 -13.89 -1.60 4.06
N THR A 25 -14.01 -0.76 3.05
CA THR A 25 -13.20 0.47 2.96
C THR A 25 -13.64 1.49 4.00
N ASN A 26 -12.99 2.65 4.04
CA ASN A 26 -13.46 3.78 4.86
C ASN A 26 -14.77 4.40 4.34
N ILE A 27 -15.28 3.94 3.19
CA ILE A 27 -16.60 4.29 2.66
C ILE A 27 -17.57 3.17 3.05
N PRO A 28 -18.58 3.44 3.91
CA PRO A 28 -19.54 2.43 4.34
C PRO A 28 -20.23 1.75 3.16
N GLY A 29 -20.27 0.42 3.17
CA GLY A 29 -20.88 -0.40 2.11
C GLY A 29 -20.00 -0.63 0.87
N LEU A 30 -18.84 0.03 0.75
CA LEU A 30 -17.86 -0.24 -0.29
C LEU A 30 -16.79 -1.20 0.22
N TYR A 31 -16.56 -2.30 -0.50
CA TYR A 31 -15.60 -3.35 -0.16
C TYR A 31 -14.44 -3.39 -1.15
N ALA A 32 -13.24 -3.71 -0.67
CA ALA A 32 -12.05 -3.95 -1.48
C ALA A 32 -11.52 -5.36 -1.21
N ILE A 33 -11.51 -6.21 -2.24
CA ILE A 33 -11.16 -7.64 -2.12
C ILE A 33 -10.19 -8.05 -3.23
N GLY A 34 -9.22 -8.89 -2.87
CA GLY A 34 -8.26 -9.46 -3.82
C GLY A 34 -7.10 -8.51 -4.09
N GLU A 35 -6.66 -8.41 -5.34
CA GLU A 35 -5.46 -7.62 -5.65
C GLU A 35 -5.63 -6.11 -5.43
N CYS A 36 -6.87 -5.61 -5.35
CA CYS A 36 -7.12 -4.21 -5.08
C CYS A 36 -7.01 -3.84 -3.59
N ASP A 37 -6.89 -4.80 -2.67
CA ASP A 37 -6.76 -4.54 -1.22
C ASP A 37 -5.30 -4.58 -0.73
N TYR A 38 -5.03 -3.98 0.43
CA TYR A 38 -3.67 -3.86 0.97
C TYR A 38 -3.29 -4.89 2.06
N GLN A 39 -4.25 -5.65 2.62
CA GLN A 39 -4.14 -6.14 4.01
C GLN A 39 -3.00 -7.15 4.24
N TYR A 40 -2.86 -8.19 3.42
CA TYR A 40 -2.12 -9.39 3.87
C TYR A 40 -0.76 -9.61 3.21
N HIS A 41 -0.40 -8.85 2.18
CA HIS A 41 0.85 -9.08 1.43
C HIS A 41 2.06 -8.31 1.98
N GLY A 42 1.83 -7.28 2.79
CA GLY A 42 2.88 -6.42 3.32
C GLY A 42 3.79 -5.84 2.23
N GLY A 43 5.08 -5.72 2.54
CA GLY A 43 6.08 -5.17 1.61
C GLY A 43 6.52 -6.11 0.49
N ASN A 44 6.17 -7.40 0.53
CA ASN A 44 6.49 -8.37 -0.53
C ASN A 44 5.53 -9.55 -0.50
N ARG A 45 4.75 -9.71 -1.58
CA ARG A 45 3.84 -10.84 -1.77
C ARG A 45 4.65 -12.13 -2.04
N LEU A 46 4.25 -13.23 -1.40
CA LEU A 46 4.77 -14.57 -1.74
C LEU A 46 4.19 -15.05 -3.08
N GLY A 47 5.01 -15.72 -3.89
CA GLY A 47 4.60 -16.29 -5.18
C GLY A 47 3.35 -17.16 -5.05
N ALA A 48 2.51 -17.17 -6.08
CA ALA A 48 1.21 -17.87 -6.12
C ALA A 48 0.11 -17.37 -5.16
N ASN A 49 0.37 -16.42 -4.26
CA ASN A 49 -0.64 -16.00 -3.27
C ASN A 49 -1.69 -14.96 -3.72
N SER A 50 -1.73 -14.49 -4.99
CA SER A 50 -2.74 -13.52 -5.44
C SER A 50 -4.05 -14.20 -5.77
N LEU A 51 -4.00 -15.34 -6.47
CA LEU A 51 -5.21 -16.09 -6.74
C LEU A 51 -5.79 -16.63 -5.44
N LEU A 52 -4.92 -17.07 -4.53
CA LEU A 52 -5.32 -17.46 -3.18
C LEU A 52 -5.97 -16.29 -2.43
N SER A 53 -5.39 -15.09 -2.45
CA SER A 53 -6.00 -13.94 -1.77
C SER A 53 -7.36 -13.62 -2.36
N CYS A 54 -7.49 -13.53 -3.69
CA CYS A 54 -8.79 -13.29 -4.35
C CYS A 54 -9.87 -14.30 -3.96
N ILE A 55 -9.54 -15.60 -3.98
CA ILE A 55 -10.50 -16.66 -3.60
C ILE A 55 -10.84 -16.58 -2.11
N PHE A 56 -9.83 -16.43 -1.26
CA PHE A 56 -10.01 -16.36 0.18
C PHE A 56 -10.88 -15.16 0.57
N THR A 57 -10.51 -13.96 0.15
CA THR A 57 -11.25 -12.73 0.51
C THR A 57 -12.66 -12.78 -0.06
N GLY A 58 -12.84 -13.26 -1.30
CA GLY A 58 -14.17 -13.41 -1.91
C GLY A 58 -15.09 -14.33 -1.10
N LEU A 59 -14.61 -15.53 -0.75
CA LEU A 59 -15.39 -16.51 0.01
C LEU A 59 -15.61 -16.09 1.47
N PHE A 60 -14.60 -15.48 2.11
CA PHE A 60 -14.64 -15.14 3.53
C PHE A 60 -15.46 -13.88 3.82
N VAL A 61 -15.42 -12.89 2.92
CA VAL A 61 -16.14 -11.61 3.08
C VAL A 61 -17.60 -11.74 2.66
N ALA A 62 -17.94 -12.63 1.72
CA ALA A 62 -19.30 -12.77 1.20
C ALA A 62 -20.39 -12.96 2.29
N PRO A 63 -20.22 -13.82 3.31
CA PRO A 63 -21.18 -13.93 4.40
C PRO A 63 -21.35 -12.62 5.20
N GLY A 64 -20.28 -11.84 5.37
CA GLY A 64 -20.35 -10.54 6.05
C GLY A 64 -21.16 -9.51 5.27
N ILE A 65 -21.01 -9.49 3.94
CA ILE A 65 -21.83 -8.67 3.05
C ILE A 65 -23.31 -9.10 3.11
N GLN A 66 -23.58 -10.41 3.10
CA GLN A 66 -24.95 -10.93 3.22
C GLN A 66 -25.60 -10.53 4.56
N ASN A 67 -24.84 -10.63 5.67
CA ASN A 67 -25.30 -10.19 6.98
C ASN A 67 -25.60 -8.69 7.00
N LEU A 68 -24.73 -7.87 6.40
CA LEU A 68 -24.99 -6.43 6.25
C LEU A 68 -26.30 -6.18 5.51
N LEU A 69 -26.45 -6.76 4.31
CA LEU A 69 -27.64 -6.57 3.47
C LEU A 69 -28.92 -7.05 4.17
N GLY A 70 -28.87 -8.17 4.89
CA GLY A 70 -30.01 -8.68 5.66
C GLY A 70 -30.36 -7.84 6.89
N SER A 71 -29.43 -7.04 7.40
CA SER A 71 -29.66 -6.13 8.53
C SER A 71 -30.26 -4.77 8.12
N LEU A 72 -30.18 -4.42 6.84
CA LEU A 72 -30.74 -3.18 6.32
C LEU A 72 -32.26 -3.24 6.32
N LYS A 73 -32.90 -2.25 6.95
CA LYS A 73 -34.36 -2.16 7.05
C LYS A 73 -35.01 -1.59 5.79
N ASP A 74 -34.27 -0.76 5.07
CA ASP A 74 -34.73 -0.06 3.88
C ASP A 74 -33.81 -0.40 2.70
N SER A 75 -34.39 -0.60 1.52
CA SER A 75 -33.68 -0.47 0.26
C SER A 75 -33.90 0.94 -0.28
N ALA A 76 -32.89 1.50 -0.95
CA ALA A 76 -33.11 2.70 -1.75
C ALA A 76 -33.94 2.29 -2.97
N GLY A 77 -35.25 2.58 -2.94
CA GLY A 77 -36.08 2.49 -4.15
C GLY A 77 -35.55 3.40 -5.26
N ASP A 78 -35.89 3.09 -6.50
CA ASP A 78 -35.33 3.71 -7.71
C ASP A 78 -35.38 5.26 -7.68
N GLU A 79 -36.44 5.86 -7.12
CA GLU A 79 -36.56 7.32 -7.01
C GLU A 79 -35.55 7.95 -6.04
N LYS A 80 -35.33 7.33 -4.88
CA LYS A 80 -34.35 7.80 -3.89
C LYS A 80 -32.93 7.69 -4.44
N TYR A 81 -32.66 6.60 -5.15
CA TYR A 81 -31.39 6.38 -5.85
C TYR A 81 -31.18 7.42 -6.96
N ASP A 82 -32.19 7.66 -7.80
CA ASP A 82 -32.09 8.65 -8.88
C ASP A 82 -31.80 10.04 -8.32
N GLN A 83 -32.53 10.48 -7.28
CA GLN A 83 -32.35 11.77 -6.63
C GLN A 83 -30.95 11.93 -6.02
N LEU A 84 -30.45 10.92 -5.32
CA LEU A 84 -29.13 10.95 -4.68
C LEU A 84 -28.01 11.13 -5.71
N HIS A 85 -28.12 10.44 -6.85
CA HIS A 85 -27.06 10.40 -7.86
C HIS A 85 -27.24 11.38 -9.02
N ARG A 86 -28.36 12.11 -9.10
CA ARG A 86 -28.66 13.03 -10.22
C ARG A 86 -27.58 14.11 -10.37
N GLY A 87 -27.18 14.72 -9.26
CA GLY A 87 -26.16 15.77 -9.25
C GLY A 87 -24.80 15.26 -9.73
N GLU A 88 -24.35 14.11 -9.21
CA GLU A 88 -23.07 13.50 -9.60
C GLU A 88 -23.09 12.99 -11.05
N ARG A 89 -24.20 12.41 -11.53
CA ARG A 89 -24.35 12.05 -12.95
C ARG A 89 -24.25 13.27 -13.86
N ALA A 90 -24.94 14.36 -13.51
CA ALA A 90 -24.87 15.60 -14.28
C ALA A 90 -23.44 16.17 -14.30
N LYS A 91 -22.75 16.17 -13.16
CA LYS A 91 -21.34 16.57 -13.07
C LYS A 91 -20.43 15.70 -13.95
N LYS A 92 -20.56 14.37 -13.88
CA LYS A 92 -19.77 13.43 -14.68
C LYS A 92 -20.07 13.54 -16.18
N GLN A 93 -21.31 13.88 -16.54
CA GLN A 93 -21.67 14.18 -17.92
C GLN A 93 -21.02 15.49 -18.39
N MET A 94 -21.03 16.55 -17.56
CA MET A 94 -20.32 17.80 -17.88
C MET A 94 -18.82 17.58 -18.06
N GLU A 95 -18.16 16.87 -17.14
CA GLU A 95 -16.73 16.53 -17.26
C GLU A 95 -16.41 15.76 -18.55
N HIS A 96 -17.32 14.86 -18.97
CA HIS A 96 -17.20 14.11 -20.21
C HIS A 96 -17.36 14.99 -21.45
N ASP A 97 -18.41 15.81 -21.47
CA ASP A 97 -18.68 16.72 -22.57
C ASP A 97 -17.57 17.77 -22.71
N ASP A 98 -17.06 18.28 -21.59
CA ASP A 98 -15.94 19.22 -21.55
C ASP A 98 -14.68 18.60 -22.13
N LEU A 99 -14.35 17.35 -21.76
CA LEU A 99 -13.22 16.63 -22.32
C LEU A 99 -13.33 16.45 -23.85
N LEU A 100 -14.53 16.14 -24.36
CA LEU A 100 -14.78 16.02 -25.81
C LEU A 100 -14.64 17.35 -26.55
N LYS A 101 -14.92 18.48 -25.89
CA LYS A 101 -14.88 19.83 -26.46
C LYS A 101 -13.53 20.53 -26.32
N ARG A 102 -12.53 19.91 -25.68
CA ARG A 102 -11.20 20.55 -25.53
C ARG A 102 -10.55 20.76 -26.89
N GLU A 103 -10.49 22.01 -27.32
CA GLU A 103 -9.79 22.43 -28.53
C GLU A 103 -8.36 22.87 -28.20
N GLY A 104 -7.39 22.49 -29.05
CA GLY A 104 -6.08 23.14 -29.06
C GLY A 104 -5.01 22.64 -28.08
N GLY A 105 -5.16 21.45 -27.48
CA GLY A 105 -4.06 20.82 -26.75
C GLY A 105 -3.00 20.31 -27.72
N ARG A 106 -1.77 20.86 -27.69
CA ARG A 106 -0.61 20.20 -28.36
C ARG A 106 -0.24 18.86 -27.71
N GLU A 107 -0.85 18.58 -26.57
CA GLU A 107 -0.61 17.41 -25.74
C GLU A 107 -1.47 16.23 -26.18
N ASN A 108 -0.79 15.12 -26.48
CA ASN A 108 -1.42 13.86 -26.83
C ASN A 108 -1.51 12.98 -25.57
N PRO A 109 -2.71 12.52 -25.16
CA PRO A 109 -2.88 11.71 -23.96
C PRO A 109 -2.07 10.40 -24.01
N TYR A 110 -1.91 9.78 -25.17
CA TYR A 110 -1.09 8.56 -25.30
C TYR A 110 0.40 8.83 -25.09
N LEU A 111 0.88 9.98 -25.57
CA LEU A 111 2.28 10.37 -25.36
C LEU A 111 2.53 10.69 -23.88
N ILE A 112 1.60 11.38 -23.23
CA ILE A 112 1.69 11.65 -21.78
C ILE A 112 1.69 10.33 -21.00
N HIS A 113 0.82 9.38 -21.35
CA HIS A 113 0.80 8.07 -20.71
C HIS A 113 2.15 7.34 -20.87
N GLN A 114 2.74 7.38 -22.07
CA GLN A 114 4.07 6.81 -22.30
C GLN A 114 5.12 7.50 -21.42
N GLN A 115 5.14 8.84 -21.38
CA GLN A 115 6.06 9.62 -20.54
C GLN A 115 5.89 9.30 -19.05
N LEU A 116 4.65 9.16 -18.58
CA LEU A 116 4.34 8.74 -17.20
C LEU A 116 4.90 7.34 -16.92
N GLY A 117 4.67 6.39 -17.83
CA GLY A 117 5.22 5.03 -17.73
C GLY A 117 6.74 5.00 -17.65
N ASP A 118 7.41 5.78 -18.50
CA ASP A 118 8.88 5.88 -18.55
C ASP A 118 9.45 6.44 -17.24
N VAL A 119 8.88 7.53 -16.73
CA VAL A 119 9.30 8.15 -15.45
C VAL A 119 9.08 7.20 -14.28
N MET A 120 7.91 6.57 -14.18
CA MET A 120 7.59 5.64 -13.10
C MET A 120 8.48 4.40 -13.15
N THR A 121 8.78 3.88 -14.35
CA THR A 121 9.68 2.74 -14.54
C THR A 121 11.11 3.07 -14.08
N LYS A 122 11.60 4.25 -14.44
CA LYS A 122 12.94 4.73 -14.07
C LYS A 122 13.08 4.97 -12.57
N ALA A 123 12.07 5.57 -11.92
CA ALA A 123 12.20 6.06 -10.55
C ALA A 123 11.64 5.12 -9.46
N ALA A 124 10.61 4.33 -9.77
CA ALA A 124 9.77 3.66 -8.76
C ALA A 124 9.67 2.13 -8.92
N THR A 125 10.63 1.49 -9.59
CA THR A 125 10.70 0.03 -9.72
C THR A 125 11.52 -0.62 -8.61
N VAL A 126 12.55 -1.40 -8.97
CA VAL A 126 13.31 -2.26 -8.05
C VAL A 126 14.23 -1.42 -7.16
N VAL A 127 15.03 -0.54 -7.77
CA VAL A 127 16.00 0.29 -7.04
C VAL A 127 15.52 1.72 -7.06
N ARG A 128 15.47 2.35 -5.89
CA ARG A 128 14.95 3.71 -5.73
C ARG A 128 16.00 4.59 -5.07
N ARG A 129 16.12 5.83 -5.52
CA ARG A 129 17.03 6.85 -4.94
C ARG A 129 16.24 8.11 -4.66
N ASN A 130 16.52 8.79 -3.55
CA ASN A 130 15.75 9.96 -3.13
C ASN A 130 15.79 11.10 -4.16
N GLU A 131 16.94 11.32 -4.79
CA GLU A 131 17.09 12.31 -5.85
C GLU A 131 16.19 11.99 -7.05
N GLN A 132 16.21 10.74 -7.53
CA GLN A 132 15.39 10.28 -8.65
C GLN A 132 13.90 10.30 -8.33
N LEU A 133 13.52 9.96 -7.11
CA LEU A 133 12.13 10.04 -6.64
C LEU A 133 11.65 11.50 -6.59
N THR A 134 12.49 12.41 -6.11
CA THR A 134 12.17 13.85 -6.03
C THR A 134 12.00 14.45 -7.42
N GLU A 135 12.92 14.16 -8.34
CA GLU A 135 12.81 14.56 -9.75
C GLU A 135 11.53 14.00 -10.38
N ALA A 136 11.24 12.71 -10.17
CA ALA A 136 10.05 12.07 -10.71
C ALA A 136 8.74 12.67 -10.19
N VAL A 137 8.67 13.10 -8.91
CA VAL A 137 7.49 13.81 -8.39
C VAL A 137 7.24 15.07 -9.21
N GLY A 138 8.27 15.89 -9.44
CA GLY A 138 8.13 17.12 -10.23
C GLY A 138 7.70 16.85 -11.67
N ILE A 139 8.26 15.82 -12.33
CA ILE A 139 7.87 15.46 -13.70
C ILE A 139 6.42 14.93 -13.73
N VAL A 140 6.01 14.12 -12.76
CA VAL A 140 4.64 13.60 -12.70
C VAL A 140 3.62 14.71 -12.42
N ASP A 141 3.99 15.74 -11.64
CA ASP A 141 3.15 16.92 -11.44
C ASP A 141 2.98 17.72 -12.75
N ASP A 142 4.06 17.98 -13.51
CA ASP A 142 4.00 18.61 -14.84
C ASP A 142 3.13 17.81 -15.83
N LEU A 143 3.34 16.49 -15.91
CA LEU A 143 2.57 15.62 -16.77
C LEU A 143 1.08 15.61 -16.40
N CYS A 144 0.76 15.71 -15.11
CA CYS A 144 -0.62 15.79 -14.62
C CYS A 144 -1.30 17.07 -15.10
N GLU A 145 -0.63 18.22 -15.02
CA GLU A 145 -1.14 19.50 -15.52
C GLU A 145 -1.34 19.45 -17.04
N ARG A 146 -0.35 18.94 -17.77
CA ARG A 146 -0.44 18.75 -19.23
C ARG A 146 -1.61 17.83 -19.61
N ALA A 147 -1.84 16.75 -18.87
CA ALA A 147 -2.96 15.84 -19.09
C ALA A 147 -4.33 16.52 -18.87
N GLN A 148 -4.44 17.44 -17.92
CA GLN A 148 -5.67 18.20 -17.71
C GLN A 148 -6.00 19.13 -18.89
N SER A 149 -4.99 19.53 -19.68
CA SER A 149 -5.14 20.37 -20.87
C SER A 149 -5.14 19.60 -22.20
N CYS A 150 -4.96 18.28 -22.18
CA CYS A 150 -4.88 17.51 -23.42
C CYS A 150 -6.22 17.50 -24.18
N SER A 151 -6.12 17.43 -25.50
CA SER A 151 -7.27 17.30 -26.40
C SER A 151 -7.34 15.89 -26.98
N LEU A 152 -8.55 15.48 -27.31
CA LEU A 152 -8.82 14.18 -27.91
C LEU A 152 -8.64 14.22 -29.42
N SER A 153 -8.06 13.18 -30.00
CA SER A 153 -7.97 13.02 -31.45
C SER A 153 -9.29 12.57 -32.07
N ASP A 154 -10.14 11.91 -31.28
CA ASP A 154 -11.48 11.49 -31.65
C ASP A 154 -12.49 12.15 -30.70
N THR A 155 -13.37 12.98 -31.25
CA THR A 155 -14.42 13.71 -30.52
C THR A 155 -15.80 13.04 -30.66
N GLY A 156 -15.86 11.83 -31.22
CA GLY A 156 -17.09 11.06 -31.33
C GLY A 156 -17.62 10.64 -29.95
N ASN A 157 -18.94 10.62 -29.77
CA ASN A 157 -19.54 10.29 -28.48
C ASN A 157 -19.88 8.80 -28.32
N TRP A 158 -19.80 8.02 -29.40
CA TRP A 158 -20.16 6.60 -29.40
C TRP A 158 -18.92 5.71 -29.48
N THR A 159 -18.80 4.73 -28.58
CA THR A 159 -17.71 3.73 -28.58
C THR A 159 -16.29 4.31 -28.63
N ASN A 160 -16.08 5.49 -28.04
CA ASN A 160 -14.83 6.23 -28.13
C ASN A 160 -13.80 5.75 -27.10
N GLN A 161 -12.80 5.01 -27.58
CA GLN A 161 -11.70 4.51 -26.74
C GLN A 161 -10.74 5.63 -26.29
N ASN A 162 -10.61 6.71 -27.07
CA ASN A 162 -9.75 7.84 -26.76
C ASN A 162 -10.22 8.56 -25.49
N VAL A 163 -11.54 8.74 -25.34
CA VAL A 163 -12.15 9.27 -24.11
C VAL A 163 -11.88 8.37 -22.91
N LEU A 164 -12.16 7.07 -23.02
CA LEU A 164 -12.01 6.13 -21.91
C LEU A 164 -10.56 6.04 -21.45
N PHE A 165 -9.63 5.95 -22.40
CA PHE A 165 -8.20 5.95 -22.12
C PHE A 165 -7.77 7.22 -21.40
N THR A 166 -8.20 8.38 -21.88
CA THR A 166 -7.80 9.68 -21.31
C THR A 166 -8.35 9.86 -19.90
N LYS A 167 -9.58 9.41 -19.63
CA LYS A 167 -10.12 9.38 -18.25
C LYS A 167 -9.27 8.50 -17.33
N SER A 168 -8.96 7.28 -17.77
CA SER A 168 -8.09 6.37 -17.01
C SER A 168 -6.70 6.96 -16.77
N LEU A 169 -6.11 7.65 -17.75
CA LEU A 169 -4.83 8.35 -17.59
C LEU A 169 -4.90 9.41 -16.48
N LEU A 170 -5.98 10.21 -16.43
CA LEU A 170 -6.16 11.19 -15.36
C LEU A 170 -6.23 10.50 -13.97
N ASP A 171 -6.91 9.36 -13.89
CA ASP A 171 -7.02 8.56 -12.66
C ASP A 171 -5.69 7.87 -12.24
N MET A 172 -4.73 7.71 -13.16
CA MET A 172 -3.41 7.16 -12.85
C MET A 172 -2.52 8.13 -12.07
N PHE A 173 -2.68 9.45 -12.26
CA PHE A 173 -1.81 10.45 -11.63
C PHE A 173 -1.87 10.45 -10.10
N PRO A 174 -3.05 10.43 -9.44
CA PRO A 174 -3.13 10.30 -7.98
C PRO A 174 -2.38 9.05 -7.47
N ILE A 175 -2.51 7.91 -8.17
CA ILE A 175 -1.84 6.66 -7.80
C ILE A 175 -0.32 6.79 -7.96
N ALA A 176 0.15 7.35 -9.08
CA ALA A 176 1.56 7.59 -9.34
C ALA A 176 2.19 8.50 -8.27
N LYS A 177 1.52 9.61 -7.94
CA LYS A 177 1.94 10.54 -6.89
C LYS A 177 1.99 9.85 -5.53
N ALA A 178 1.02 9.00 -5.19
CA ALA A 178 1.01 8.28 -3.92
C ALA A 178 2.17 7.28 -3.81
N ILE A 179 2.48 6.57 -4.91
CA ILE A 179 3.63 5.65 -4.97
C ILE A 179 4.95 6.42 -4.79
N LEU A 180 5.15 7.52 -5.53
CA LEU A 180 6.38 8.30 -5.49
C LEU A 180 6.58 8.97 -4.14
N LYS A 181 5.58 9.70 -3.63
CA LYS A 181 5.66 10.36 -2.32
C LYS A 181 5.80 9.34 -1.20
N GLY A 182 5.09 8.21 -1.27
CA GLY A 182 5.21 7.11 -0.31
C GLY A 182 6.61 6.50 -0.30
N ALA A 183 7.21 6.27 -1.48
CA ALA A 183 8.58 5.77 -1.58
C ALA A 183 9.63 6.80 -1.09
N LEU A 184 9.41 8.09 -1.38
CA LEU A 184 10.30 9.16 -0.96
C LEU A 184 10.28 9.33 0.57
N ALA A 185 9.09 9.32 1.17
CA ALA A 185 8.92 9.52 2.61
C ALA A 185 9.38 8.32 3.46
N ARG A 186 9.65 7.15 2.86
CA ARG A 186 10.15 5.97 3.57
C ARG A 186 11.64 5.77 3.35
N ASP A 187 12.42 6.07 4.37
CA ASP A 187 13.87 5.90 4.38
C ASP A 187 14.25 4.57 5.06
N GLU A 188 13.92 3.47 4.39
CA GLU A 188 14.29 2.09 4.77
C GLU A 188 14.36 1.15 3.56
N CYS A 189 14.75 -0.09 3.79
CA CYS A 189 14.55 -1.20 2.85
C CYS A 189 13.64 -2.24 3.48
N ARG A 190 12.52 -2.58 2.82
CA ARG A 190 11.57 -3.59 3.30
C ARG A 190 10.82 -4.23 2.13
N GLY A 191 11.00 -5.54 1.98
CA GLY A 191 10.37 -6.29 0.88
C GLY A 191 10.83 -5.77 -0.48
N ALA A 192 9.88 -5.42 -1.36
CA ALA A 192 10.16 -4.86 -2.68
C ALA A 192 10.53 -3.36 -2.67
N HIS A 193 10.43 -2.69 -1.52
CA HIS A 193 10.91 -1.32 -1.38
C HIS A 193 12.40 -1.33 -1.03
N TYR A 194 13.24 -0.96 -1.98
CA TYR A 194 14.69 -0.96 -1.82
C TYR A 194 15.31 0.38 -2.20
N LYS A 195 15.98 1.00 -1.23
CA LYS A 195 16.75 2.24 -1.38
C LYS A 195 18.18 1.99 -0.92
N PRO A 196 19.16 1.90 -1.82
CA PRO A 196 20.53 1.50 -1.49
C PRO A 196 21.14 2.27 -0.31
N ASP A 197 20.88 3.59 -0.24
CA ASP A 197 21.38 4.49 0.81
C ASP A 197 20.87 4.12 2.22
N PHE A 198 19.80 3.34 2.30
CA PHE A 198 19.19 2.85 3.54
C PHE A 198 19.27 1.32 3.67
N SER A 199 20.06 0.65 2.84
CA SER A 199 20.29 -0.79 2.97
C SER A 199 21.07 -1.11 4.24
N MET A 200 20.88 -2.32 4.78
CA MET A 200 21.73 -2.83 5.87
C MET A 200 22.78 -3.72 5.23
N PRO A 201 24.07 -3.42 5.39
CA PRO A 201 25.11 -4.29 4.85
C PRO A 201 25.07 -5.65 5.53
N GLY A 202 25.63 -6.65 4.84
CA GLY A 202 25.97 -7.93 5.46
C GLY A 202 27.17 -7.79 6.38
N ILE A 203 27.66 -8.92 6.84
CA ILE A 203 28.88 -9.02 7.64
C ILE A 203 30.01 -9.47 6.71
N ASP A 204 31.10 -8.71 6.70
CA ASP A 204 32.22 -8.89 5.76
C ASP A 204 33.56 -9.21 6.44
N SER A 205 33.60 -9.27 7.78
CA SER A 205 34.81 -9.58 8.54
C SER A 205 34.98 -11.08 8.83
N ASP A 206 36.18 -11.59 8.59
CA ASP A 206 36.59 -12.96 8.94
C ASP A 206 37.11 -13.09 10.40
N ASP A 207 37.43 -11.98 11.07
CA ASP A 207 37.84 -12.00 12.48
C ASP A 207 36.66 -12.37 13.39
N PRO A 208 36.72 -13.45 14.21
CA PRO A 208 35.58 -13.92 14.99
C PRO A 208 34.99 -12.89 15.98
N ALA A 209 35.83 -12.03 16.57
CA ALA A 209 35.35 -11.02 17.51
C ALA A 209 34.59 -9.91 16.78
N GLU A 210 35.14 -9.44 15.65
CA GLU A 210 34.51 -8.47 14.79
C GLU A 210 33.23 -9.01 14.13
N HIS A 211 33.26 -10.26 13.68
CA HIS A 211 32.14 -10.97 13.07
C HIS A 211 30.92 -10.96 14.01
N LYS A 212 31.14 -11.30 15.29
CA LYS A 212 30.10 -11.23 16.33
C LYS A 212 29.63 -9.81 16.61
N ARG A 213 30.56 -8.85 16.71
CA ARG A 213 30.23 -7.43 16.95
C ARG A 213 29.34 -6.87 15.84
N GLN A 214 29.65 -7.15 14.58
CA GLN A 214 28.85 -6.73 13.43
C GLN A 214 27.46 -7.38 13.46
N ALA A 215 27.34 -8.65 13.83
CA ALA A 215 26.04 -9.31 14.00
C ALA A 215 25.18 -8.67 15.09
N GLU A 216 25.77 -8.33 16.23
CA GLU A 216 25.07 -7.62 17.32
C GLU A 216 24.61 -6.22 16.85
N ALA A 217 25.50 -5.46 16.22
CA ALA A 217 25.18 -4.15 15.66
C ALA A 217 24.08 -4.22 14.58
N TRP A 218 24.09 -5.26 13.75
CA TRP A 218 23.06 -5.52 12.76
C TRP A 218 21.70 -5.76 13.42
N CYS A 219 21.65 -6.58 14.47
CA CYS A 219 20.41 -6.82 15.23
C CYS A 219 19.89 -5.55 15.90
N ASP A 220 20.76 -4.69 16.44
CA ASP A 220 20.39 -3.40 17.01
C ASP A 220 19.78 -2.47 15.96
N ALA A 221 20.42 -2.39 14.78
CA ALA A 221 19.91 -1.61 13.66
C ALA A 221 18.58 -2.14 13.13
N PHE A 222 18.38 -3.47 13.11
CA PHE A 222 17.10 -4.08 12.75
C PHE A 222 15.98 -3.69 13.72
N GLU A 223 16.24 -3.70 15.02
CA GLU A 223 15.28 -3.29 16.04
C GLU A 223 14.94 -1.80 15.93
N GLU A 224 15.94 -0.94 15.76
CA GLU A 224 15.73 0.49 15.57
C GLU A 224 14.91 0.79 14.30
N LYS A 225 15.20 0.10 13.19
CA LYS A 225 14.41 0.24 11.97
C LYS A 225 12.97 -0.21 12.16
N ASN A 226 12.70 -1.30 12.87
CA ASN A 226 11.33 -1.70 13.17
C ASN A 226 10.64 -0.69 14.10
N ARG A 227 11.33 -0.17 15.12
CA ARG A 227 10.79 0.89 15.98
C ARG A 227 10.35 2.12 15.18
N LYS A 228 11.13 2.51 14.17
CA LYS A 228 10.81 3.67 13.32
C LYS A 228 9.75 3.36 12.25
N TRP A 229 9.83 2.19 11.62
CA TRP A 229 9.18 1.92 10.34
C TRP A 229 8.27 0.68 10.27
N LEU A 230 8.03 -0.01 11.39
CA LEU A 230 7.05 -1.12 11.43
C LEU A 230 5.60 -0.59 11.37
N LYS A 231 5.27 0.03 10.25
CA LYS A 231 4.03 0.75 9.97
C LYS A 231 3.71 0.71 8.48
N SER A 232 2.43 0.60 8.16
CA SER A 232 1.89 0.76 6.82
C SER A 232 1.82 2.25 6.47
N THR A 233 2.11 2.60 5.21
CA THR A 233 1.86 3.97 4.72
C THR A 233 0.45 4.04 4.22
N VAL A 234 -0.33 5.00 4.69
CA VAL A 234 -1.71 5.23 4.29
C VAL A 234 -1.78 6.56 3.56
N ALA A 235 -2.14 6.51 2.28
CA ALA A 235 -2.37 7.70 1.47
C ALA A 235 -3.86 8.04 1.46
N SER A 236 -4.19 9.26 1.85
CA SER A 236 -5.50 9.87 1.65
C SER A 236 -5.39 10.99 0.62
N PHE A 237 -6.45 11.27 -0.13
CA PHE A 237 -6.42 12.28 -1.17
C PHE A 237 -7.28 13.48 -0.77
N ASP A 238 -6.72 14.67 -0.92
CA ASP A 238 -7.49 15.91 -0.87
C ASP A 238 -8.27 16.13 -2.19
N LYS A 239 -9.00 17.25 -2.26
CA LYS A 239 -9.82 17.61 -3.43
C LYS A 239 -8.99 17.81 -4.70
N ASP A 240 -7.70 18.11 -4.56
CA ASP A 240 -6.79 18.41 -5.67
C ASP A 240 -6.04 17.15 -6.14
N GLY A 241 -6.38 15.98 -5.58
CA GLY A 241 -5.75 14.70 -5.93
C GLY A 241 -4.32 14.58 -5.40
N THR A 242 -3.92 15.41 -4.44
CA THR A 242 -2.61 15.33 -3.81
C THR A 242 -2.66 14.34 -2.65
N PRO A 243 -1.74 13.35 -2.60
CA PRO A 243 -1.77 12.37 -1.53
C PRO A 243 -1.15 12.94 -0.26
N GLN A 244 -1.92 12.87 0.83
CA GLN A 244 -1.51 13.13 2.20
C GLN A 244 -1.16 11.80 2.88
N LEU A 245 0.07 11.71 3.39
CA LEU A 245 0.59 10.48 3.96
C LEU A 245 0.42 10.46 5.46
N THR A 246 -0.14 9.37 5.95
CA THR A 246 -0.17 9.01 7.36
C THR A 246 0.40 7.60 7.52
N TYR A 247 0.55 7.16 8.77
CA TYR A 247 1.07 5.83 9.06
C TYR A 247 0.20 5.11 10.07
N GLU A 248 0.04 3.82 9.85
CA GLU A 248 -0.69 2.90 10.71
C GLU A 248 0.27 1.82 11.20
N ASP A 249 0.34 1.58 12.50
CA ASP A 249 1.23 0.57 13.06
C ASP A 249 0.83 -0.84 12.59
N VAL A 250 1.83 -1.69 12.35
CA VAL A 250 1.57 -3.10 11.99
C VAL A 250 1.31 -3.89 13.27
N ASP A 251 0.16 -4.56 13.34
CA ASP A 251 -0.14 -5.47 14.44
C ASP A 251 0.79 -6.69 14.43
N VAL A 252 1.59 -6.81 15.48
CA VAL A 252 2.55 -7.91 15.71
C VAL A 252 2.20 -8.75 16.94
N SER A 253 0.97 -8.67 17.42
CA SER A 253 0.49 -9.43 18.59
C SER A 253 0.58 -10.94 18.41
N LEU A 254 0.41 -11.45 17.19
CA LEU A 254 0.49 -12.89 16.88
C LEU A 254 1.90 -13.36 16.57
N ILE A 255 2.67 -12.58 15.78
CA ILE A 255 4.00 -12.95 15.32
C ILE A 255 4.91 -11.73 15.46
N PRO A 256 5.97 -11.80 16.30
CA PRO A 256 6.93 -10.72 16.41
C PRO A 256 7.78 -10.57 15.13
N PRO A 257 8.31 -9.37 14.84
CA PRO A 257 9.21 -9.16 13.72
C PRO A 257 10.46 -10.05 13.84
N ARG A 258 10.81 -10.72 12.74
CA ARG A 258 12.03 -11.51 12.61
C ARG A 258 12.86 -11.05 11.41
N PRO A 259 14.20 -11.10 11.48
CA PRO A 259 15.05 -10.84 10.34
C PRO A 259 14.72 -11.75 9.16
N ARG A 260 14.74 -11.20 7.95
CA ARG A 260 14.69 -11.97 6.71
C ARG A 260 16.03 -11.80 6.00
N LEU A 261 16.84 -12.85 5.99
CA LEU A 261 18.28 -12.78 5.68
C LEU A 261 18.66 -13.38 4.31
N TYR A 262 17.67 -13.54 3.41
CA TYR A 262 17.91 -14.10 2.09
C TYR A 262 18.96 -13.30 1.31
N GLY A 263 20.01 -13.98 0.84
CA GLY A 263 21.08 -13.39 0.03
C GLY A 263 22.02 -12.44 0.79
N LEU A 264 21.97 -12.40 2.12
CA LEU A 264 22.86 -11.56 2.94
C LEU A 264 24.12 -12.33 3.33
N VAL A 265 25.29 -11.71 3.14
CA VAL A 265 26.57 -12.25 3.64
C VAL A 265 26.56 -12.21 5.17
N GLY A 266 26.95 -13.31 5.81
CA GLY A 266 26.91 -13.46 7.27
C GLY A 266 25.51 -13.66 7.86
N ALA A 267 24.54 -14.12 7.05
CA ALA A 267 23.18 -14.42 7.53
C ALA A 267 23.16 -15.39 8.72
N GLU A 268 24.01 -16.42 8.72
CA GLU A 268 24.02 -17.45 9.76
C GLU A 268 24.29 -16.88 11.15
N ILE A 269 25.35 -16.07 11.31
CA ILE A 269 25.69 -15.49 12.62
C ILE A 269 24.64 -14.45 13.08
N ILE A 270 24.00 -13.74 12.14
CA ILE A 270 22.91 -12.81 12.47
C ILE A 270 21.73 -13.60 13.02
N GLU A 271 21.39 -14.73 12.38
CA GLU A 271 20.32 -15.61 12.84
C GLU A 271 20.62 -16.20 14.21
N GLU A 272 21.84 -16.69 14.45
CA GLU A 272 22.28 -17.19 15.75
C GLU A 272 22.20 -16.12 16.84
N THR A 273 22.71 -14.92 16.54
CA THR A 273 22.69 -13.77 17.45
C THR A 273 21.25 -13.36 17.78
N TRP A 274 20.37 -13.33 16.78
CA TRP A 274 18.95 -13.02 16.97
C TRP A 274 18.24 -14.06 17.85
N LYS A 275 18.41 -15.35 17.55
CA LYS A 275 17.84 -16.45 18.36
C LYS A 275 18.32 -16.38 19.82
N ALA A 276 19.60 -16.08 20.04
CA ALA A 276 20.14 -15.90 21.39
C ALA A 276 19.48 -14.72 22.13
N ARG A 277 19.19 -13.61 21.43
CA ARG A 277 18.45 -12.47 22.00
C ARG A 277 17.00 -12.83 22.32
N GLU A 278 16.30 -13.54 21.43
CA GLU A 278 14.93 -14.00 21.66
C GLU A 278 14.82 -14.96 22.86
N ALA A 279 15.77 -15.90 22.97
CA ALA A 279 15.83 -16.82 24.11
C ALA A 279 16.01 -16.06 25.43
N LYS A 280 16.90 -15.06 25.47
CA LYS A 280 17.09 -14.20 26.65
C LYS A 280 15.84 -13.37 26.99
N ARG A 281 15.17 -12.79 25.99
CA ARG A 281 13.91 -12.03 26.18
C ARG A 281 12.82 -12.91 26.78
N THR A 282 12.68 -14.13 26.27
CA THR A 282 11.71 -15.11 26.75
C THR A 282 11.99 -15.52 28.20
N ALA A 283 13.26 -15.80 28.52
CA ALA A 283 13.68 -16.14 29.88
C ALA A 283 13.41 -14.99 30.87
N ASN A 284 13.76 -13.75 30.50
CA ASN A 284 13.51 -12.57 31.34
C ASN A 284 12.01 -12.29 31.52
N GLY A 285 11.21 -12.43 30.47
CA GLY A 285 9.76 -12.26 30.54
C GLY A 285 9.09 -13.32 31.42
N ALA A 286 9.56 -14.57 31.37
CA ALA A 286 9.10 -15.63 32.26
C ALA A 286 9.45 -15.30 33.73
N ALA A 287 10.69 -14.91 34.00
CA ALA A 287 11.13 -14.52 35.34
C ALA A 287 10.32 -13.33 35.92
N ALA A 288 10.03 -12.32 35.10
CA ALA A 288 9.21 -11.17 35.52
C ALA A 288 7.76 -11.56 35.84
N LYS A 289 7.16 -12.48 35.08
CA LYS A 289 5.82 -13.01 35.38
C LYS A 289 5.80 -13.82 36.67
N THR A 290 6.82 -14.65 36.92
CA THR A 290 6.94 -15.42 38.18
C THR A 290 7.11 -14.51 39.39
N ALA A 291 7.88 -13.42 39.26
CA ALA A 291 8.02 -12.41 40.30
C ALA A 291 6.71 -11.64 40.57
N ALA A 292 5.92 -11.34 39.54
CA ALA A 292 4.63 -10.66 39.70
C ALA A 292 3.58 -11.54 40.40
N VAL A 293 3.54 -12.85 40.08
CA VAL A 293 2.62 -13.82 40.71
C VAL A 293 3.00 -14.15 42.16
N SER A 294 4.27 -14.04 42.52
CA SER A 294 4.73 -14.24 43.91
C SER A 294 4.60 -12.99 44.79
N ALA A 295 4.33 -11.83 44.19
CA ALA A 295 4.09 -10.56 44.88
C ALA A 295 2.60 -10.21 45.05
N SER A 296 1.69 -11.00 44.47
CA SER A 296 0.23 -10.92 44.63
C SER A 296 -0.30 -11.98 45.58
#